data_AF-A0A941B4C2-F1
#
_entry.id   AF-A0A941B4C2-F1
#
_cell.length_a   1.000
_cell.length_b   1.000
_cell.length_c   1.000
_cell.angle_alpha   90.00
_cell.angle_beta   90.00
_cell.angle_gamma   90.00
#
_symmetry.space_group_name_H-M   'P 1'
#
loop_
_entity.id
_entity.type
_entity.pdbx_description
1 polymer ?
#
loop_
_entity_poly.entity_id
_entity_poly.type
_entity_poly.pdbx_seq_one_letter_code
_entity_poly.pdbx_strand_id
1 'polypeptide(L)'
;MTDVSPPAGGRTGSGRLVTGVAWAVLLLGVWLWGRESDPAGAASRPATGDMAAAGRPPDVRLPPAHRPLGDARPERVDIPGLGLRAPVVPSGLDGDGAIEAPSFADADTVGWYADGTTPGAAGTALLVGHVDTETRPAVFHELSTLEPGETIRVVRADGETARFTVDDIRVLDRDGFDARQAYGPRAAGRAELRLITCGGTFDPAGGGYSANVVVSAYLTGTEPGTEPGTEPGTEPGTEPGTEPGTEPGTEPGTEPGTEPGAGQDAGPDAGTGTASGAHA
;
A
#
# COMPACT_ATOMS: atom_id res chain seq x y z
N MET A 1 -73.82 -60.47 -31.67
CA MET A 1 -74.62 -59.76 -30.65
C MET A 1 -73.69 -58.73 -30.05
N THR A 2 -74.00 -57.42 -30.20
CA THR A 2 -73.25 -56.23 -29.69
C THR A 2 -71.72 -56.23 -29.89
N ASP A 3 -71.15 -55.52 -30.87
CA ASP A 3 -71.05 -54.06 -31.02
C ASP A 3 -70.29 -53.35 -29.88
N VAL A 4 -69.20 -52.65 -30.23
CA VAL A 4 -68.96 -51.20 -30.01
C VAL A 4 -67.63 -50.81 -30.70
N SER A 5 -67.62 -49.68 -31.41
CA SER A 5 -66.45 -48.90 -31.87
C SER A 5 -66.63 -47.43 -31.45
N PRO A 6 -65.69 -46.50 -31.72
CA PRO A 6 -64.26 -46.42 -31.38
C PRO A 6 -64.06 -45.20 -30.41
N PRO A 7 -62.91 -44.47 -30.31
CA PRO A 7 -62.44 -43.58 -31.39
C PRO A 7 -60.90 -43.49 -31.58
N ALA A 8 -60.50 -42.85 -32.68
CA ALA A 8 -59.12 -42.48 -32.98
C ALA A 8 -58.71 -41.16 -32.30
N GLY A 9 -57.40 -40.88 -32.22
CA GLY A 9 -56.90 -39.58 -31.75
C GLY A 9 -55.37 -39.46 -31.70
N GLY A 10 -54.74 -39.14 -32.83
CA GLY A 10 -53.33 -38.72 -32.85
C GLY A 10 -53.17 -37.21 -32.65
N ARG A 11 -52.02 -36.78 -32.09
CA ARG A 11 -51.34 -35.47 -32.20
C ARG A 11 -50.00 -35.59 -31.46
N THR A 12 -48.85 -35.60 -32.14
CA THR A 12 -48.05 -34.43 -32.59
C THR A 12 -47.73 -33.43 -31.48
N GLY A 13 -46.44 -33.21 -31.23
CA GLY A 13 -45.95 -32.46 -30.07
C GLY A 13 -46.20 -30.95 -30.13
N SER A 14 -46.45 -30.36 -28.97
CA SER A 14 -46.44 -28.91 -28.74
C SER A 14 -45.92 -28.62 -27.32
N GLY A 15 -44.64 -28.91 -27.09
CA GLY A 15 -43.97 -28.74 -25.78
C GLY A 15 -42.86 -27.69 -25.76
N ARG A 16 -42.58 -27.03 -26.88
CA ARG A 16 -41.40 -26.14 -27.04
C ARG A 16 -41.70 -24.72 -27.54
N LEU A 17 -42.96 -24.39 -27.85
CA LEU A 17 -43.34 -23.04 -28.34
C LEU A 17 -44.00 -22.16 -27.27
N VAL A 18 -44.50 -22.72 -26.16
CA VAL A 18 -45.19 -21.94 -25.12
C VAL A 18 -44.21 -21.19 -24.20
N THR A 19 -43.04 -21.76 -23.91
CA THR A 19 -42.04 -21.14 -23.03
C THR A 19 -41.34 -19.93 -23.66
N GLY A 20 -41.11 -19.92 -24.98
CA GLY A 20 -40.46 -18.79 -25.65
C GLY A 20 -41.29 -17.50 -25.63
N VAL A 21 -42.62 -17.62 -25.80
CA VAL A 21 -43.54 -16.47 -25.81
C VAL A 21 -43.65 -15.84 -24.42
N ALA A 22 -43.65 -16.66 -23.35
CA ALA A 22 -43.71 -16.17 -21.97
C ALA A 22 -42.50 -15.28 -21.61
N TRP A 23 -41.29 -15.67 -22.02
CA TRP A 23 -40.08 -14.86 -21.80
C TRP A 23 -40.07 -13.57 -22.63
N ALA A 24 -40.56 -13.60 -23.88
CA ALA A 24 -40.64 -12.40 -24.72
C ALA A 24 -41.60 -11.35 -24.14
N VAL A 25 -42.75 -11.77 -23.60
CA VAL A 25 -43.71 -10.85 -22.94
C VAL A 25 -43.13 -10.28 -21.64
N LEU A 26 -42.42 -11.08 -20.84
CA LEU A 26 -41.75 -10.62 -19.62
C LEU A 26 -40.68 -9.56 -19.91
N LEU A 27 -39.80 -9.81 -20.88
CA LEU A 27 -38.75 -8.86 -21.27
C LEU A 27 -39.34 -7.57 -21.90
N LEU A 28 -40.41 -7.68 -22.68
CA LEU A 28 -41.09 -6.51 -23.25
C LEU A 28 -41.80 -5.67 -22.15
N GLY A 29 -42.39 -6.32 -21.15
CA GLY A 29 -42.99 -5.64 -20.00
C GLY A 29 -41.96 -4.86 -19.16
N VAL A 30 -40.79 -5.46 -18.90
CA VAL A 30 -39.67 -4.79 -18.22
C VAL A 30 -39.12 -3.62 -19.06
N TRP A 31 -39.01 -3.80 -20.38
CA TRP A 31 -38.54 -2.74 -21.30
C TRP A 31 -39.52 -1.57 -21.43
N LEU A 32 -40.82 -1.81 -21.29
CA LEU A 32 -41.86 -0.77 -21.28
C LEU A 32 -41.97 -0.08 -19.91
N TRP A 33 -41.78 -0.80 -18.79
CA TRP A 33 -41.71 -0.17 -17.46
C TRP A 33 -40.50 0.77 -17.38
N GLY A 34 -39.34 0.37 -17.93
CA GLY A 34 -38.14 1.22 -18.02
C GLY A 34 -38.24 2.45 -18.95
N ARG A 35 -39.42 2.76 -19.50
CA ARG A 35 -39.65 3.91 -20.40
C ARG A 35 -40.53 5.02 -19.80
N GLU A 36 -41.21 4.77 -18.70
CA GLU A 36 -42.08 5.75 -18.03
C GLU A 36 -41.43 6.21 -16.71
N SER A 37 -40.43 7.06 -16.81
CA SER A 37 -39.73 7.68 -15.67
C SER A 37 -39.04 8.98 -16.09
N ASP A 38 -39.84 9.96 -16.51
CA ASP A 38 -39.38 11.35 -16.66
C ASP A 38 -39.41 12.06 -15.29
N PRO A 39 -38.26 12.38 -14.67
CA PRO A 39 -38.22 13.26 -13.52
C PRO A 39 -38.39 14.71 -14.00
N ALA A 40 -39.62 15.19 -14.01
CA ALA A 40 -39.93 16.62 -14.14
C ALA A 40 -39.50 17.37 -12.87
N GLY A 41 -38.19 17.64 -12.75
CA GLY A 41 -37.58 18.32 -11.61
C GLY A 41 -36.39 19.17 -12.06
N ALA A 42 -36.63 20.46 -12.29
CA ALA A 42 -35.58 21.39 -12.73
C ALA A 42 -34.59 21.68 -11.59
N ALA A 43 -33.38 21.11 -11.69
CA ALA A 43 -32.18 21.61 -11.04
C ALA A 43 -31.16 21.95 -12.12
N SER A 44 -30.44 23.07 -11.94
CA SER A 44 -29.48 23.58 -12.93
C SER A 44 -28.46 22.51 -13.33
N ARG A 45 -28.27 22.32 -14.64
CA ARG A 45 -27.22 21.42 -15.16
C ARG A 45 -25.87 21.81 -14.54
N PRO A 46 -25.09 20.85 -14.00
CA PRO A 46 -23.67 21.08 -13.81
C PRO A 46 -23.06 21.49 -15.15
N ALA A 47 -22.15 22.46 -15.14
CA ALA A 47 -21.39 22.78 -16.34
C ALA A 47 -20.58 21.53 -16.75
N THR A 48 -20.24 21.40 -18.03
CA THR A 48 -19.54 20.23 -18.59
C THR A 48 -18.20 19.89 -17.89
N GLY A 49 -17.65 20.82 -17.08
CA GLY A 49 -16.50 20.57 -16.22
C GLY A 49 -16.75 19.75 -14.95
N ASP A 50 -17.98 19.70 -14.41
CA ASP A 50 -18.25 19.01 -13.13
C ASP A 50 -18.26 17.47 -13.25
N MET A 51 -18.68 16.93 -14.40
CA MET A 51 -18.65 15.48 -14.61
C MET A 51 -17.23 14.90 -14.73
N ALA A 52 -16.21 15.75 -14.92
CA ALA A 52 -14.81 15.33 -14.87
C ALA A 52 -14.29 15.09 -13.44
N ALA A 53 -15.00 15.57 -12.40
CA ALA A 53 -14.63 15.36 -11.01
C ALA A 53 -15.18 14.04 -10.42
N ALA A 54 -16.31 13.54 -10.96
CA ALA A 54 -17.00 12.34 -10.46
C ALA A 54 -16.28 11.00 -10.77
N GLY A 55 -15.16 11.05 -11.51
CA GLY A 55 -14.38 9.86 -11.90
C GLY A 55 -13.00 9.74 -11.24
N ARG A 56 -12.61 10.67 -10.34
CA ARG A 56 -11.41 10.48 -9.52
C ARG A 56 -11.80 9.70 -8.27
N PRO A 57 -11.19 8.54 -7.95
CA PRO A 57 -11.30 7.97 -6.60
C PRO A 57 -10.87 9.05 -5.58
N PRO A 58 -11.39 9.05 -4.35
CA PRO A 58 -11.00 10.06 -3.36
C PRO A 58 -9.47 10.13 -3.29
N ASP A 59 -8.89 11.33 -3.42
CA ASP A 59 -7.44 11.52 -3.44
C ASP A 59 -6.84 11.03 -2.10
N VAL A 60 -6.47 9.76 -2.05
CA VAL A 60 -5.84 9.14 -0.88
C VAL A 60 -4.53 9.86 -0.69
N ARG A 61 -4.46 10.71 0.34
CA ARG A 61 -3.25 11.45 0.66
C ARG A 61 -2.22 10.47 1.21
N LEU A 62 -1.41 9.92 0.31
CA LEU A 62 -0.31 9.03 0.67
C LEU A 62 0.69 9.76 1.60
N PRO A 63 1.28 9.06 2.58
CA PRO A 63 2.25 9.63 3.50
C PRO A 63 3.54 10.07 2.79
N PRO A 64 4.31 11.02 3.35
CA PRO A 64 5.59 11.43 2.77
C PRO A 64 6.58 10.26 2.70
N ALA A 65 7.45 10.27 1.70
CA ALA A 65 8.51 9.26 1.59
C ALA A 65 9.54 9.40 2.72
N HIS A 66 9.94 8.28 3.29
CA HIS A 66 11.02 8.18 4.27
C HIS A 66 12.39 8.19 3.56
N ARG A 67 13.44 8.57 4.30
CA ARG A 67 14.82 8.46 3.80
C ARG A 67 15.19 6.98 3.61
N PRO A 68 15.91 6.60 2.54
CA PRO A 68 16.44 5.24 2.41
C PRO A 68 17.29 4.80 3.61
N LEU A 69 17.26 3.49 3.86
CA LEU A 69 17.98 2.78 4.90
C LEU A 69 19.34 2.27 4.36
N GLY A 70 20.09 1.57 5.20
CA GLY A 70 21.25 0.79 4.77
C GLY A 70 20.86 -0.51 4.06
N ASP A 71 21.84 -1.16 3.45
CA ASP A 71 21.62 -2.47 2.83
C ASP A 71 21.44 -3.56 3.88
N ALA A 72 20.31 -4.29 3.79
CA ALA A 72 20.06 -5.48 4.59
C ALA A 72 19.15 -6.44 3.82
N ARG A 73 19.48 -7.74 3.86
CA ARG A 73 18.68 -8.77 3.16
C ARG A 73 17.26 -8.84 3.74
N PRO A 74 16.23 -9.01 2.89
CA PRO A 74 14.89 -9.33 3.37
C PRO A 74 14.85 -10.77 3.87
N GLU A 75 14.05 -11.01 4.92
CA GLU A 75 13.79 -12.34 5.47
C GLU A 75 12.32 -12.74 5.37
N ARG A 76 11.42 -11.75 5.42
CA ARG A 76 9.97 -11.96 5.38
C ARG A 76 9.26 -10.73 4.85
N VAL A 77 8.17 -10.93 4.11
CA VAL A 77 7.21 -9.89 3.75
C VAL A 77 5.88 -10.15 4.47
N ASP A 78 5.34 -9.13 5.12
CA ASP A 78 4.03 -9.14 5.77
C ASP A 78 3.15 -8.07 5.08
N ILE A 79 1.96 -8.43 4.58
CA ILE A 79 0.98 -7.49 3.98
C ILE A 79 -0.34 -7.62 4.75
N PRO A 80 -0.55 -6.81 5.80
CA PRO A 80 -1.68 -6.98 6.71
C PRO A 80 -3.08 -6.91 6.07
N GLY A 81 -3.25 -6.10 5.01
CA GLY A 81 -4.52 -5.98 4.27
C GLY A 81 -4.98 -7.30 3.62
N LEU A 82 -4.03 -8.17 3.24
CA LEU A 82 -4.28 -9.50 2.67
C LEU A 82 -4.12 -10.64 3.70
N GLY A 83 -3.79 -10.33 4.95
CA GLY A 83 -3.37 -11.34 5.93
C GLY A 83 -2.09 -12.09 5.56
N LEU A 84 -1.34 -11.63 4.56
CA LEU A 84 -0.18 -12.32 3.99
C LEU A 84 1.03 -12.22 4.92
N ARG A 85 1.71 -13.35 5.12
CA ARG A 85 2.98 -13.46 5.85
C ARG A 85 3.86 -14.55 5.23
N ALA A 86 4.84 -14.15 4.44
CA ALA A 86 5.61 -15.05 3.58
C ALA A 86 7.13 -14.90 3.78
N PRO A 87 7.91 -16.00 3.87
CA PRO A 87 9.36 -15.94 3.86
C PRO A 87 9.88 -15.36 2.53
N VAL A 88 11.01 -14.67 2.58
CA VAL A 88 11.70 -14.14 1.40
C VAL A 88 13.03 -14.87 1.21
N VAL A 89 13.26 -15.38 0.00
CA VAL A 89 14.50 -16.07 -0.39
C VAL A 89 15.23 -15.32 -1.51
N PRO A 90 16.55 -15.42 -1.63
CA PRO A 90 17.28 -14.85 -2.76
C PRO A 90 16.95 -15.60 -4.06
N SER A 91 16.64 -14.83 -5.10
CA SER A 91 16.40 -15.28 -6.48
C SER A 91 17.43 -14.67 -7.42
N GLY A 92 17.88 -15.46 -8.42
CA GLY A 92 18.69 -14.99 -9.54
C GLY A 92 17.84 -14.56 -10.73
N LEU A 93 18.47 -14.53 -11.90
CA LEU A 93 17.77 -14.46 -13.20
C LEU A 93 17.82 -15.83 -13.90
N ASP A 94 16.75 -16.14 -14.64
CA ASP A 94 16.69 -17.30 -15.52
C ASP A 94 17.47 -17.08 -16.85
N GLY A 95 17.38 -18.06 -17.76
CA GLY A 95 18.05 -18.01 -19.06
C GLY A 95 17.56 -16.91 -20.02
N ASP A 96 16.37 -16.37 -19.78
CA ASP A 96 15.77 -15.28 -20.55
C ASP A 96 15.97 -13.90 -19.86
N GLY A 97 16.58 -13.89 -18.67
CA GLY A 97 16.86 -12.68 -17.89
C GLY A 97 15.70 -12.19 -17.02
N ALA A 98 14.66 -13.02 -16.82
CA ALA A 98 13.59 -12.74 -15.86
C ALA A 98 13.99 -13.22 -14.45
N ILE A 99 13.41 -12.63 -13.40
CA ILE A 99 13.72 -13.04 -12.02
C ILE A 99 13.10 -14.42 -11.76
N GLU A 100 13.93 -15.37 -11.36
CA GLU A 100 13.48 -16.75 -11.11
C GLU A 100 12.60 -16.80 -9.85
N ALA A 101 11.31 -17.08 -10.03
CA ALA A 101 10.38 -17.26 -8.93
C ALA A 101 10.68 -18.57 -8.15
N PRO A 102 10.37 -18.65 -6.85
CA PRO A 102 10.50 -19.90 -6.08
C PRO A 102 9.76 -21.08 -6.72
N SER A 103 10.14 -22.30 -6.37
CA SER A 103 9.52 -23.50 -6.95
C SER A 103 8.01 -23.56 -6.64
N PHE A 104 7.22 -24.24 -7.49
CA PHE A 104 5.80 -24.47 -7.19
C PHE A 104 5.56 -25.33 -5.95
N ALA A 105 6.56 -26.07 -5.45
CA ALA A 105 6.47 -26.74 -4.15
C ALA A 105 6.55 -25.73 -2.99
N ASP A 106 7.26 -24.63 -3.19
CA ASP A 106 7.48 -23.54 -2.23
C ASP A 106 6.58 -22.33 -2.53
N ALA A 107 5.40 -22.53 -3.13
CA ALA A 107 4.53 -21.48 -3.67
C ALA A 107 4.01 -20.44 -2.65
N ASP A 108 4.23 -20.64 -1.35
CA ASP A 108 3.96 -19.67 -0.28
C ASP A 108 5.18 -18.78 0.05
N THR A 109 6.25 -18.88 -0.73
CA THR A 109 7.52 -18.15 -0.59
C THR A 109 7.66 -17.07 -1.64
N VAL A 110 8.31 -15.95 -1.28
CA VAL A 110 8.62 -14.84 -2.20
C VAL A 110 10.10 -14.87 -2.57
N GLY A 111 10.40 -14.73 -3.87
CA GLY A 111 11.76 -14.53 -4.36
C GLY A 111 12.12 -13.04 -4.37
N TRP A 112 13.31 -12.66 -3.90
CA TRP A 112 13.86 -11.31 -4.04
C TRP A 112 15.07 -11.34 -4.98
N TYR A 113 15.12 -10.46 -5.98
CA TYR A 113 16.26 -10.40 -6.90
C TYR A 113 17.54 -9.95 -6.18
N ALA A 114 18.42 -10.91 -5.92
CA ALA A 114 19.51 -10.77 -4.95
C ALA A 114 20.69 -9.90 -5.42
N ASP A 115 20.89 -9.79 -6.74
CA ASP A 115 21.88 -8.90 -7.36
C ASP A 115 21.37 -7.45 -7.52
N GLY A 116 20.15 -7.17 -7.06
CA GLY A 116 19.48 -5.87 -7.13
C GLY A 116 19.54 -5.05 -5.84
N THR A 117 18.67 -4.06 -5.72
CA THR A 117 18.52 -3.23 -4.51
C THR A 117 17.90 -4.06 -3.38
N THR A 118 18.44 -3.96 -2.16
CA THR A 118 17.82 -4.54 -0.96
C THR A 118 16.59 -3.72 -0.53
N PRO A 119 15.49 -4.34 -0.05
CA PRO A 119 14.31 -3.59 0.39
C PRO A 119 14.64 -2.59 1.50
N GLY A 120 14.49 -1.30 1.19
CA GLY A 120 14.74 -0.18 2.11
C GLY A 120 15.93 0.67 1.71
N ALA A 121 16.89 0.12 0.95
CA ALA A 121 17.99 0.88 0.37
C ALA A 121 17.52 1.76 -0.81
N ALA A 122 18.37 2.71 -1.24
CA ALA A 122 18.04 3.62 -2.33
C ALA A 122 18.06 2.88 -3.68
N GLY A 123 16.97 2.96 -4.44
CA GLY A 123 16.75 2.19 -5.65
C GLY A 123 15.39 1.48 -5.64
N THR A 124 15.27 0.38 -6.38
CA THR A 124 14.02 -0.37 -6.50
C THR A 124 14.28 -1.85 -6.24
N ALA A 125 13.76 -2.35 -5.11
CA ALA A 125 13.82 -3.77 -4.79
C ALA A 125 12.69 -4.53 -5.51
N LEU A 126 12.99 -5.69 -6.07
CA LEU A 126 12.06 -6.49 -6.88
C LEU A 126 11.79 -7.82 -6.19
N LEU A 127 10.52 -8.08 -5.88
CA LEU A 127 10.01 -9.29 -5.24
C LEU A 127 9.02 -9.99 -6.19
N VAL A 128 9.21 -11.28 -6.42
CA VAL A 128 8.39 -12.14 -7.30
C VAL A 128 7.73 -13.26 -6.51
N GLY A 129 6.54 -13.68 -6.94
CA GLY A 129 5.83 -14.82 -6.39
C GLY A 129 4.73 -15.29 -7.33
N HIS A 130 4.23 -16.51 -7.12
CA HIS A 130 3.16 -17.07 -7.95
C HIS A 130 1.79 -16.54 -7.53
N VAL A 131 0.86 -16.46 -8.48
CA VAL A 131 -0.56 -16.18 -8.24
C VAL A 131 -1.27 -17.44 -7.74
N ASP A 132 -1.00 -18.58 -8.38
CA ASP A 132 -1.50 -19.89 -8.00
C ASP A 132 -0.55 -21.03 -8.40
N THR A 133 -1.01 -22.24 -8.16
CA THR A 133 -0.43 -23.51 -8.60
C THR A 133 -1.54 -24.30 -9.30
N GLU A 134 -1.23 -25.43 -9.92
CA GLU A 134 -2.22 -26.33 -10.54
C GLU A 134 -3.40 -26.75 -9.63
N THR A 135 -3.28 -26.61 -8.31
CA THR A 135 -4.25 -27.14 -7.33
C THR A 135 -4.73 -26.15 -6.26
N ARG A 136 -4.06 -25.00 -6.09
CA ARG A 136 -4.35 -24.04 -5.00
C ARG A 136 -3.80 -22.63 -5.30
N PRO A 137 -4.38 -21.59 -4.69
CA PRO A 137 -3.75 -20.27 -4.56
C PRO A 137 -2.30 -20.33 -4.02
N ALA A 138 -1.50 -19.35 -4.41
CA ALA A 138 -0.11 -19.16 -4.01
C ALA A 138 0.09 -17.77 -3.36
N VAL A 139 1.33 -17.45 -2.99
CA VAL A 139 1.69 -16.30 -2.15
C VAL A 139 1.11 -14.96 -2.61
N PHE A 140 1.02 -14.70 -3.92
CA PHE A 140 0.53 -13.44 -4.47
C PHE A 140 -0.83 -13.56 -5.18
N HIS A 141 -1.64 -14.56 -4.82
CA HIS A 141 -3.00 -14.75 -5.35
C HIS A 141 -3.87 -13.48 -5.30
N GLU A 142 -3.85 -12.77 -4.17
CA GLU A 142 -4.71 -11.60 -3.93
C GLU A 142 -3.97 -10.27 -4.19
N LEU A 143 -2.78 -10.29 -4.81
CA LEU A 143 -1.97 -9.08 -4.96
C LEU A 143 -2.65 -7.99 -5.82
N SER A 144 -3.54 -8.38 -6.74
CA SER A 144 -4.33 -7.45 -7.55
C SER A 144 -5.49 -6.78 -6.80
N THR A 145 -5.83 -7.20 -5.58
CA THR A 145 -6.88 -6.57 -4.76
C THR A 145 -6.35 -5.48 -3.83
N LEU A 146 -5.04 -5.22 -3.84
CA LEU A 146 -4.43 -4.15 -3.06
C LEU A 146 -4.87 -2.76 -3.55
N GLU A 147 -5.01 -1.82 -2.62
CA GLU A 147 -5.37 -0.42 -2.89
C GLU A 147 -4.21 0.56 -2.56
N PRO A 148 -4.08 1.69 -3.28
CA PRO A 148 -3.14 2.73 -2.91
C PRO A 148 -3.39 3.27 -1.49
N GLY A 149 -2.33 3.32 -0.68
CA GLY A 149 -2.40 3.64 0.74
C GLY A 149 -2.19 2.45 1.67
N GLU A 150 -2.34 1.21 1.18
CA GLU A 150 -2.08 0.01 1.98
C GLU A 150 -0.59 -0.18 2.32
N THR A 151 -0.33 -0.93 3.39
CA THR A 151 1.02 -1.11 3.94
C THR A 151 1.60 -2.48 3.60
N ILE A 152 2.82 -2.49 3.06
CA ILE A 152 3.68 -3.66 2.93
C ILE A 152 4.82 -3.51 3.95
N ARG A 153 5.11 -4.56 4.71
CA ARG A 153 6.22 -4.60 5.67
C ARG A 153 7.26 -5.61 5.20
N VAL A 154 8.52 -5.22 5.18
CA VAL A 154 9.63 -6.14 4.90
C VAL A 154 10.52 -6.21 6.13
N VAL A 155 10.58 -7.39 6.75
CA VAL A 155 11.49 -7.67 7.85
C VAL A 155 12.87 -7.98 7.28
N ARG A 156 13.89 -7.31 7.81
CA ARG A 156 15.26 -7.33 7.30
C ARG A 156 16.21 -7.94 8.33
N ALA A 157 17.28 -8.54 7.83
CA ALA A 157 18.30 -9.23 8.62
C ALA A 157 19.15 -8.31 9.53
N ASP A 158 18.96 -6.99 9.46
CA ASP A 158 19.52 -6.01 10.41
C ASP A 158 18.63 -5.80 11.66
N GLY A 159 17.51 -6.52 11.75
CA GLY A 159 16.56 -6.40 12.85
C GLY A 159 15.59 -5.23 12.69
N GLU A 160 15.59 -4.50 11.58
CA GLU A 160 14.56 -3.49 11.29
C GLU A 160 13.44 -4.05 10.41
N THR A 161 12.25 -3.46 10.52
CA THR A 161 11.14 -3.66 9.59
C THR A 161 10.95 -2.40 8.74
N ALA A 162 11.21 -2.50 7.44
CA ALA A 162 10.94 -1.45 6.47
C ALA A 162 9.44 -1.42 6.13
N ARG A 163 8.78 -0.27 6.34
CA ARG A 163 7.38 -0.05 5.99
C ARG A 163 7.27 0.70 4.68
N PHE A 164 6.55 0.11 3.73
CA PHE A 164 6.25 0.69 2.43
C PHE A 164 4.75 0.95 2.32
N THR A 165 4.38 2.02 1.61
CA THR A 165 2.99 2.28 1.23
C THR A 165 2.81 2.08 -0.26
N VAL A 166 1.76 1.34 -0.63
CA VAL A 166 1.36 1.11 -2.03
C VAL A 166 0.94 2.44 -2.66
N ASP A 167 1.45 2.74 -3.86
CA ASP A 167 1.18 4.00 -4.58
C ASP A 167 0.55 3.82 -5.97
N ASP A 168 0.72 2.64 -6.59
CA ASP A 168 0.17 2.34 -7.92
C ASP A 168 0.09 0.81 -8.11
N ILE A 169 -1.02 0.31 -8.65
CA ILE A 169 -1.19 -1.11 -9.02
C ILE A 169 -1.47 -1.15 -10.53
N ARG A 170 -0.66 -1.90 -11.28
CA ARG A 170 -0.85 -2.06 -12.72
C ARG A 170 -1.00 -3.52 -13.10
N VAL A 171 -1.98 -3.79 -13.96
CA VAL A 171 -2.01 -5.01 -14.77
C VAL A 171 -1.39 -4.65 -16.11
N LEU A 172 -0.33 -5.37 -16.50
CA LEU A 172 0.44 -5.14 -17.70
C LEU A 172 0.37 -6.39 -18.57
N ASP A 173 -0.29 -6.28 -19.73
CA ASP A 173 -0.37 -7.38 -20.69
C ASP A 173 1.03 -7.82 -21.14
N ARG A 174 1.18 -9.13 -21.39
CA ARG A 174 2.45 -9.74 -21.79
C ARG A 174 2.92 -9.23 -23.15
N ASP A 175 1.98 -8.96 -24.05
CA ASP A 175 2.21 -8.37 -25.37
C ASP A 175 2.52 -6.87 -25.28
N GLY A 176 3.82 -6.54 -25.18
CA GLY A 176 4.31 -5.16 -25.09
C GLY A 176 4.93 -4.79 -23.73
N PHE A 177 5.23 -5.78 -22.89
CA PHE A 177 5.85 -5.57 -21.59
C PHE A 177 7.28 -4.96 -21.67
N ASP A 178 7.44 -3.68 -21.32
CA ASP A 178 8.77 -3.06 -21.08
C ASP A 178 9.17 -3.20 -19.60
N ALA A 179 10.04 -4.17 -19.31
CA ALA A 179 10.58 -4.42 -17.98
C ALA A 179 11.25 -3.18 -17.34
N ARG A 180 11.88 -2.31 -18.13
CA ARG A 180 12.53 -1.09 -17.59
C ARG A 180 11.50 -0.04 -17.17
N GLN A 181 10.37 0.04 -17.88
CA GLN A 181 9.28 0.93 -17.51
C GLN A 181 8.47 0.39 -16.32
N ALA A 182 8.28 -0.94 -16.24
CA ALA A 182 7.54 -1.60 -15.17
C ALA A 182 8.30 -1.64 -13.84
N TYR A 183 9.59 -1.98 -13.88
CA TYR A 183 10.42 -2.25 -12.70
C TYR A 183 11.39 -1.12 -12.34
N GLY A 184 11.50 -0.10 -13.19
CA GLY A 184 12.39 1.04 -12.95
C GLY A 184 11.98 1.93 -11.75
N PRO A 185 12.93 2.73 -11.23
CA PRO A 185 12.66 3.71 -10.20
C PRO A 185 11.78 4.84 -10.74
N ARG A 186 10.69 5.16 -10.03
CA ARG A 186 9.78 6.25 -10.41
C ARG A 186 10.33 7.62 -9.98
N ALA A 187 11.09 7.68 -8.90
CA ALA A 187 11.74 8.90 -8.44
C ALA A 187 13.16 8.64 -7.89
N ALA A 188 14.11 9.48 -8.32
CA ALA A 188 15.52 9.33 -7.99
C ALA A 188 15.79 9.43 -6.48
N GLY A 189 16.63 8.53 -5.97
CA GLY A 189 17.09 8.55 -4.57
C GLY A 189 16.07 8.10 -3.52
N ARG A 190 14.88 7.62 -3.92
CA ARG A 190 13.93 6.95 -3.01
C ARG A 190 14.25 5.47 -2.86
N ALA A 191 13.73 4.89 -1.78
CA ALA A 191 13.63 3.46 -1.59
C ALA A 191 12.25 3.01 -2.09
N GLU A 192 12.23 2.28 -3.20
CA GLU A 192 11.01 1.78 -3.85
C GLU A 192 10.97 0.25 -3.83
N LEU A 193 9.77 -0.30 -3.89
CA LEU A 193 9.49 -1.73 -3.90
C LEU A 193 8.56 -2.06 -5.08
N ARG A 194 8.78 -3.22 -5.71
CA ARG A 194 7.84 -3.84 -6.63
C ARG A 194 7.53 -5.25 -6.15
N LEU A 195 6.24 -5.55 -5.98
CA LEU A 195 5.74 -6.92 -5.87
C LEU A 195 5.15 -7.30 -7.24
N ILE A 196 5.55 -8.46 -7.74
CA ILE A 196 5.29 -8.89 -9.12
C ILE A 196 4.73 -10.31 -9.09
N THR A 197 3.62 -10.52 -9.80
CA THR A 197 3.00 -11.85 -10.01
C THR A 197 2.36 -11.95 -11.39
N CYS A 198 2.05 -13.16 -11.83
CA CYS A 198 1.23 -13.40 -13.01
C CYS A 198 -0.23 -12.93 -12.80
N GLY A 199 -0.92 -12.56 -13.87
CA GLY A 199 -2.32 -12.14 -13.81
C GLY A 199 -3.02 -12.10 -15.17
N GLY A 200 -4.22 -11.51 -15.20
CA GLY A 200 -5.08 -11.60 -16.39
C GLY A 200 -5.71 -12.99 -16.51
N THR A 201 -5.94 -13.46 -17.73
CA THR A 201 -6.55 -14.78 -17.98
C THR A 201 -5.47 -15.83 -18.22
N PHE A 202 -5.66 -17.04 -17.69
CA PHE A 202 -4.79 -18.17 -18.00
C PHE A 202 -5.09 -18.70 -19.41
N ASP A 203 -4.12 -18.62 -20.30
CA ASP A 203 -4.17 -19.20 -21.65
C ASP A 203 -3.23 -20.43 -21.73
N PRO A 204 -3.77 -21.67 -21.70
CA PRO A 204 -2.96 -22.88 -21.84
C PRO A 204 -2.36 -23.05 -23.24
N ALA A 205 -2.88 -22.38 -24.28
CA ALA A 205 -2.30 -22.39 -25.62
C ALA A 205 -1.16 -21.37 -25.76
N GLY A 206 -1.27 -20.23 -25.07
CA GLY A 206 -0.23 -19.20 -24.93
C GLY A 206 0.86 -19.52 -23.89
N GLY A 207 0.75 -20.63 -23.16
CA GLY A 207 1.74 -21.08 -22.19
C GLY A 207 1.69 -20.34 -20.84
N GLY A 208 0.52 -19.88 -20.42
CA GLY A 208 0.30 -19.33 -19.08
C GLY A 208 -0.57 -18.07 -19.06
N TYR A 209 -0.35 -17.23 -18.06
CA TYR A 209 -1.10 -16.00 -17.84
C TYR A 209 -0.84 -14.92 -18.91
N SER A 210 -1.90 -14.19 -19.27
CA SER A 210 -1.88 -13.14 -20.30
C SER A 210 -1.24 -11.81 -19.87
N ALA A 211 -1.07 -11.59 -18.57
CA ALA A 211 -0.55 -10.34 -18.00
C ALA A 211 0.31 -10.59 -16.75
N ASN A 212 0.96 -9.52 -16.28
CA ASN A 212 1.61 -9.45 -14.97
C ASN A 212 0.94 -8.35 -14.13
N VAL A 213 0.77 -8.60 -12.83
CA VAL A 213 0.39 -7.58 -11.84
C VAL A 213 1.66 -7.03 -11.23
N VAL A 214 1.82 -5.71 -11.27
CA VAL A 214 2.95 -4.98 -10.67
C VAL A 214 2.41 -3.98 -9.66
N VAL A 215 2.60 -4.28 -8.38
CA VAL A 215 2.31 -3.37 -7.28
C VAL A 215 3.55 -2.55 -6.99
N SER A 216 3.39 -1.23 -7.08
CA SER A 216 4.41 -0.24 -6.74
C SER A 216 4.17 0.29 -5.34
N ALA A 217 5.25 0.39 -4.58
CA ALA A 217 5.23 0.95 -3.24
C ALA A 217 6.55 1.70 -2.97
N TYR A 218 6.55 2.56 -1.94
CA TYR A 218 7.73 3.30 -1.52
C TYR A 218 7.85 3.35 0.00
N LEU A 219 9.08 3.46 0.50
CA LEU A 219 9.38 3.48 1.94
C LEU A 219 8.76 4.71 2.60
N THR A 220 7.99 4.50 3.67
CA THR A 220 7.24 5.52 4.42
C THR A 220 7.53 5.49 5.92
N GLY A 221 8.25 4.48 6.40
CA GLY A 221 8.89 4.50 7.72
C GLY A 221 9.61 3.21 8.05
N THR A 222 10.10 3.11 9.28
CA THR A 222 10.65 1.88 9.87
C THR A 222 10.01 1.56 11.21
N GLU A 223 10.08 0.30 11.62
CA GLU A 223 9.84 -0.15 12.99
C GLU A 223 11.09 -0.93 13.43
N PRO A 224 11.62 -0.72 14.66
CA PRO A 224 12.55 -1.66 15.25
C PRO A 224 11.86 -3.03 15.32
N GLY A 225 12.55 -4.08 14.89
CA GLY A 225 12.04 -5.43 14.98
C GLY A 225 11.91 -5.83 16.44
N THR A 226 10.68 -5.93 16.91
CA THR A 226 10.38 -6.59 18.17
C THR A 226 10.68 -8.08 17.99
N GLU A 227 11.85 -8.54 18.42
CA GLU A 227 11.99 -9.94 18.83
C GLU A 227 10.83 -10.27 19.77
N PRO A 228 10.25 -11.49 19.75
CA PRO A 228 9.29 -11.92 20.76
C PRO A 228 9.96 -11.91 22.15
N GLY A 229 9.92 -10.74 22.79
CA GLY A 229 10.66 -10.46 24.01
C GLY A 229 10.21 -11.40 25.11
N THR A 230 11.18 -12.10 25.69
CA THR A 230 11.07 -12.56 27.07
C THR A 230 10.66 -11.36 27.93
N GLU A 231 9.63 -11.51 28.75
CA GLU A 231 9.09 -10.40 29.55
C GLU A 231 10.21 -9.69 30.33
N PRO A 232 10.31 -8.35 30.27
CA PRO A 232 11.12 -7.61 31.22
C PRO A 232 10.56 -7.85 32.62
N GLY A 233 11.29 -8.60 33.44
CA GLY A 233 10.92 -8.86 34.83
C GLY A 233 10.89 -7.55 35.61
N THR A 234 9.69 -7.02 35.88
CA THR A 234 9.50 -5.84 36.71
C THR A 234 9.78 -6.19 38.17
N GLU A 235 10.99 -5.91 38.65
CA GLU A 235 11.25 -5.84 40.09
C GLU A 235 10.54 -4.61 40.69
N PRO A 236 9.70 -4.76 41.75
CA PRO A 236 9.08 -3.62 42.41
C PRO A 236 10.09 -2.84 43.27
N GLY A 237 10.54 -1.69 42.75
CA GLY A 237 11.30 -0.70 43.52
C GLY A 237 10.45 -0.04 44.62
N THR A 238 11.06 0.20 45.78
CA THR A 238 10.40 0.63 47.02
C THR A 238 9.87 2.07 46.99
N GLU A 239 8.67 2.30 47.56
CA GLU A 239 8.08 3.63 47.76
C GLU A 239 8.80 4.46 48.84
N PRO A 240 8.93 5.79 48.66
CA PRO A 240 9.05 6.74 49.77
C PRO A 240 7.68 7.38 50.08
N GLY A 241 7.22 7.24 51.32
CA GLY A 241 5.96 7.83 51.79
C GLY A 241 5.98 9.37 51.85
N THR A 242 4.83 9.99 51.63
CA THR A 242 4.62 11.46 51.76
C THR A 242 3.60 11.74 52.86
N GLU A 243 4.01 12.44 53.93
CA GLU A 243 3.09 13.06 54.89
C GLU A 243 2.84 14.54 54.53
N PRO A 244 1.59 15.04 54.56
CA PRO A 244 1.29 16.47 54.42
C PRO A 244 1.08 17.15 55.78
N GLY A 245 1.72 18.31 56.01
CA GLY A 245 1.56 19.15 57.21
C GLY A 245 0.95 20.54 56.96
N THR A 246 0.06 20.96 57.86
CA THR A 246 -0.59 22.28 58.00
C THR A 246 0.19 23.22 58.97
N GLU A 247 -0.04 24.52 59.20
CA GLU A 247 -1.12 25.51 58.89
C GLU A 247 -0.52 26.88 58.39
N PRO A 248 -1.31 27.81 57.80
CA PRO A 248 -0.84 29.13 57.36
C PRO A 248 -1.01 30.27 58.39
N GLY A 249 -0.24 31.38 58.27
CA GLY A 249 -0.47 32.61 59.06
C GLY A 249 0.32 33.88 58.66
N THR A 250 -0.42 34.99 58.40
CA THR A 250 -0.29 36.36 58.97
C THR A 250 1.11 36.96 59.29
N GLU A 251 1.54 38.20 58.98
CA GLU A 251 1.04 39.40 58.25
C GLU A 251 2.24 40.39 57.97
N PRO A 252 2.09 41.56 57.28
CA PRO A 252 3.21 42.37 56.73
C PRO A 252 3.64 43.65 57.53
N GLY A 253 4.76 44.29 57.13
CA GLY A 253 5.20 45.59 57.68
C GLY A 253 6.29 46.39 56.91
N THR A 254 5.85 47.39 56.14
CA THR A 254 6.32 48.81 56.07
C THR A 254 7.80 49.23 55.80
N GLU A 255 8.14 49.48 54.52
CA GLU A 255 8.53 50.79 53.90
C GLU A 255 9.82 51.62 54.32
N PRO A 256 10.28 52.69 53.59
CA PRO A 256 11.62 52.66 52.94
C PRO A 256 12.55 53.92 53.06
N GLY A 257 13.71 53.89 52.37
CA GLY A 257 14.64 55.02 52.10
C GLY A 257 16.13 54.60 52.14
N THR A 258 17.15 55.23 51.52
CA THR A 258 17.29 56.37 50.57
C THR A 258 18.69 56.30 49.91
N GLU A 259 18.86 56.76 48.66
CA GLU A 259 20.12 56.84 47.87
C GLU A 259 20.92 58.17 48.14
N PRO A 260 22.03 58.55 47.44
CA PRO A 260 23.18 57.81 46.85
C PRO A 260 24.58 58.52 47.06
N GLY A 261 25.66 57.99 46.45
CA GLY A 261 26.91 58.72 46.09
C GLY A 261 28.24 58.07 46.54
N ALA A 262 29.43 58.33 45.94
CA ALA A 262 29.81 59.00 44.68
C ALA A 262 31.32 58.74 44.36
N GLY A 263 31.78 59.05 43.12
CA GLY A 263 33.20 58.97 42.65
C GLY A 263 33.49 57.74 41.78
N GLN A 264 33.83 57.76 40.48
CA GLN A 264 34.53 58.67 39.55
C GLN A 264 36.06 58.80 39.71
N ASP A 265 36.79 58.20 38.76
CA ASP A 265 37.80 58.80 37.85
C ASP A 265 38.20 57.72 36.79
N ALA A 266 38.13 57.94 35.47
CA ALA A 266 39.03 58.70 34.59
C ALA A 266 40.44 58.08 34.45
N GLY A 267 41.05 57.85 33.28
CA GLY A 267 40.69 58.15 31.88
C GLY A 267 41.60 57.38 30.89
N PRO A 268 41.56 57.66 29.57
CA PRO A 268 42.09 56.78 28.51
C PRO A 268 43.48 57.18 27.97
N ASP A 269 44.08 56.32 27.13
CA ASP A 269 45.00 56.79 26.08
C ASP A 269 44.81 56.02 24.76
N ALA A 270 45.10 56.68 23.64
CA ALA A 270 44.75 56.23 22.29
C ALA A 270 45.97 56.05 21.39
N GLY A 271 46.01 54.96 20.61
CA GLY A 271 47.08 54.66 19.66
C GLY A 271 46.55 54.36 18.25
N THR A 272 46.63 55.36 17.37
CA THR A 272 46.57 55.17 15.90
C THR A 272 47.89 54.52 15.43
N GLY A 273 48.00 53.84 14.28
CA GLY A 273 47.10 53.49 13.17
C GLY A 273 47.95 53.01 11.97
N THR A 274 47.32 52.62 10.84
CA THR A 274 47.97 52.36 9.51
C THR A 274 48.96 51.17 9.42
N ALA A 275 49.16 50.47 8.30
CA ALA A 275 48.42 50.34 7.02
C ALA A 275 48.96 49.15 6.19
N SER A 276 48.23 48.80 5.11
CA SER A 276 48.72 48.19 3.86
C SER A 276 49.22 46.74 3.85
N GLY A 277 48.93 46.02 2.76
CA GLY A 277 49.55 44.71 2.48
C GLY A 277 48.72 43.72 1.67
N ALA A 278 48.32 44.06 0.44
CA ALA A 278 47.81 43.08 -0.53
C ALA A 278 48.92 42.70 -1.52
N HIS A 279 49.31 41.43 -1.55
CA HIS A 279 50.06 40.70 -2.60
C HIS A 279 50.14 39.22 -2.14
N ALA A 280 50.08 38.20 -2.99
CA ALA A 280 49.97 38.16 -4.45
C ALA A 280 49.12 36.95 -4.89
#